data_AF-A0A7C2LNV9-F1
#
_entry.id   AF-A0A7C2LNV9-F1
#
_cell.length_a   1.000
_cell.length_b   1.000
_cell.length_c   1.000
_cell.angle_alpha   90.00
_cell.angle_beta   90.00
_cell.angle_gamma   90.00
#
_symmetry.space_group_name_H-M   'P 1'
#
loop_
_entity.id
_entity.type
_entity.pdbx_description
1 polymer ?
#
loop_
_entity_poly.entity_id
_entity_poly.type
_entity_poly.pdbx_seq_one_letter_code
_entity_poly.pdbx_strand_id
1 'polypeptide(L)'
;MLQDLSKELMKAGITVIVSWHDFEETPETDELQKIANLAMSCGSIAKVVTMAKSFSDNLRILSLYHTGDKHRLIAFCMGAEGVLSRFLSVMLGAPFMYVSLPGAPTAPGQPSITEAKELIRILSSNYYGR
;
A
#
# COMPACT_ATOMS: atom_id res chain seq x y z
N MET A 1 3.33 21.81 11.60
CA MET A 1 4.17 22.00 10.39
C MET A 1 3.78 21.06 9.25
N LEU A 2 4.01 19.74 9.33
CA LEU A 2 3.63 18.79 8.25
C LEU A 2 2.11 18.75 7.98
N GLN A 3 1.30 18.74 9.04
CA GLN A 3 -0.16 18.76 8.91
C GLN A 3 -0.67 20.07 8.31
N ASP A 4 -0.03 21.19 8.63
CA ASP A 4 -0.45 22.52 8.15
C ASP A 4 -0.13 22.66 6.66
N LEU A 5 1.07 22.27 6.24
CA LEU A 5 1.46 22.23 4.82
C LEU A 5 0.53 21.33 4.01
N SER A 6 0.24 20.11 4.50
CA SER A 6 -0.64 19.19 3.78
C SER A 6 -2.05 19.76 3.63
N LYS A 7 -2.59 20.41 4.67
CA LYS A 7 -3.89 21.09 4.60
C LYS A 7 -3.89 22.23 3.58
N GLU A 8 -2.84 23.03 3.51
CA GLU A 8 -2.72 24.12 2.53
C GLU A 8 -2.66 23.58 1.09
N LEU A 9 -1.84 22.56 0.84
CA LEU A 9 -1.74 21.91 -0.47
C LEU A 9 -3.09 21.30 -0.90
N MET A 10 -3.77 20.60 0.02
CA MET A 10 -5.09 20.03 -0.26
C MET A 10 -6.14 21.11 -0.52
N LYS A 11 -6.11 22.26 0.18
CA LYS A 11 -6.99 23.41 -0.12
C LYS A 11 -6.73 23.99 -1.51
N ALA A 12 -5.48 23.92 -2.00
CA ALA A 12 -5.12 24.29 -3.36
C ALA A 12 -5.49 23.24 -4.42
N GLY A 13 -6.18 22.15 -4.04
CA GLY A 13 -6.59 21.08 -4.95
C GLY A 13 -5.49 20.07 -5.27
N ILE A 14 -4.36 20.10 -4.56
CA ILE A 14 -3.24 19.17 -4.76
C ILE A 14 -3.52 17.88 -3.98
N THR A 15 -3.39 16.73 -4.65
CA THR A 15 -3.45 15.42 -3.99
C THR A 15 -2.17 15.17 -3.21
N VAL A 16 -2.29 14.94 -1.90
CA VAL A 16 -1.14 14.68 -1.01
C VAL A 16 -1.15 13.23 -0.56
N ILE A 17 -0.03 12.54 -0.79
CA ILE A 17 0.23 11.21 -0.22
C ILE A 17 1.05 11.40 1.05
N VAL A 18 0.48 11.04 2.20
CA VAL A 18 1.22 10.99 3.47
C VAL A 18 1.71 9.57 3.67
N SER A 19 3.03 9.38 3.60
CA SER A 19 3.65 8.06 3.66
C SER A 19 4.45 7.85 4.93
N TRP A 20 4.31 6.66 5.51
CA TRP A 20 5.14 6.15 6.59
C TRP A 20 5.75 4.81 6.17
N HIS A 21 7.00 4.57 6.58
CA HIS A 21 7.75 3.36 6.22
C HIS A 21 8.44 2.77 7.46
N ASP A 22 8.36 1.46 7.62
CA ASP A 22 9.20 0.67 8.50
C ASP A 22 10.04 -0.29 7.65
N PHE A 23 11.35 -0.11 7.70
CA PHE A 23 12.29 -0.91 6.92
C PHE A 23 12.78 -2.15 7.65
N GLU A 24 12.46 -2.29 8.92
CA GLU A 24 12.94 -3.37 9.78
C GLU A 24 11.86 -4.42 9.97
N GLU A 25 10.62 -4.03 10.23
CA GLU A 25 9.53 -4.97 10.53
C GLU A 25 8.12 -4.50 10.18
N THR A 26 7.15 -5.33 10.53
CA THR A 26 5.71 -5.03 10.44
C THR A 26 5.14 -4.95 11.84
N PRO A 27 4.83 -3.75 12.36
CA PRO A 27 4.25 -3.56 13.69
C PRO A 27 2.95 -4.32 13.91
N GLU A 28 2.55 -4.42 15.17
CA GLU A 28 1.27 -5.03 15.53
C GLU A 28 0.06 -4.25 15.00
N THR A 29 -1.07 -4.95 14.83
CA THR A 29 -2.25 -4.43 14.14
C THR A 29 -2.77 -3.10 14.71
N ASP A 30 -2.77 -2.95 16.03
CA ASP A 30 -3.25 -1.74 16.70
C ASP A 30 -2.37 -0.53 16.40
N GLU A 31 -1.06 -0.74 16.27
CA GLU A 31 -0.11 0.31 15.92
C GLU A 31 -0.23 0.69 14.46
N LEU A 32 -0.31 -0.30 13.57
CA LEU A 32 -0.59 -0.09 12.15
C LEU A 32 -1.86 0.73 11.95
N GLN A 33 -2.93 0.44 12.69
CA GLN A 33 -4.19 1.18 12.60
C GLN A 33 -4.02 2.64 13.03
N LYS A 34 -3.29 2.90 14.12
CA LYS A 34 -3.00 4.26 14.59
C LYS A 34 -2.21 5.04 13.54
N ILE A 35 -1.19 4.42 12.94
CA ILE A 35 -0.36 5.02 11.88
C ILE A 35 -1.21 5.33 10.65
N ALA A 36 -2.00 4.36 10.17
CA ALA A 36 -2.87 4.54 9.01
C ALA A 36 -3.90 5.65 9.22
N ASN A 37 -4.54 5.69 10.40
CA ASN A 37 -5.51 6.73 10.74
C ASN A 37 -4.87 8.12 10.80
N LEU A 38 -3.67 8.22 11.40
CA LEU A 38 -2.93 9.48 11.44
C LEU A 38 -2.59 9.96 10.02
N ALA A 39 -2.03 9.08 9.17
CA ALA A 39 -1.71 9.42 7.79
C ALA A 39 -2.96 9.84 7.00
N MET A 40 -4.07 9.13 7.16
CA MET A 40 -5.35 9.41 6.50
C MET A 40 -5.93 10.76 6.90
N SER A 41 -5.83 11.12 8.18
CA SER A 41 -6.28 12.43 8.68
C SER A 41 -5.43 13.60 8.16
N CYS A 42 -4.20 13.31 7.74
CA CYS A 42 -3.23 14.31 7.31
C CYS A 42 -3.14 14.46 5.79
N GLY A 43 -3.70 13.55 4.99
CA GLY A 43 -3.50 13.53 3.54
C GLY A 43 -4.69 13.04 2.72
N SER A 44 -4.61 13.23 1.41
CA SER A 44 -5.59 12.70 0.47
C SER A 44 -5.49 11.17 0.39
N ILE A 45 -4.27 10.63 0.48
CA ILE A 45 -3.99 9.20 0.47
C ILE A 45 -3.01 8.87 1.60
N ALA A 46 -3.31 7.85 2.39
CA ALA A 46 -2.40 7.27 3.36
C ALA A 46 -1.56 6.17 2.69
N LYS A 47 -0.24 6.18 2.91
CA LYS A 47 0.66 5.11 2.47
C LYS A 47 1.40 4.53 3.68
N VAL A 48 1.28 3.23 3.92
CA VAL A 48 1.91 2.53 5.06
C VAL A 48 2.67 1.34 4.51
N VAL A 49 4.00 1.34 4.62
CA VAL A 49 4.82 0.29 4.02
C VAL A 49 5.78 -0.28 5.05
N THR A 50 5.73 -1.59 5.27
CA THR A 50 6.53 -2.26 6.31
C THR A 50 7.45 -3.32 5.72
N MET A 51 8.38 -3.88 6.50
CA MET A 51 9.19 -5.03 6.06
C MET A 51 8.53 -6.34 6.53
N ALA A 52 8.29 -7.27 5.59
CA ALA A 52 7.84 -8.61 5.96
C ALA A 52 9.04 -9.48 6.41
N LYS A 53 8.94 -10.05 7.61
CA LYS A 53 9.83 -11.10 8.12
C LYS A 53 9.20 -12.49 7.98
N SER A 54 7.90 -12.55 7.71
CA SER A 54 7.12 -13.78 7.59
C SER A 54 5.86 -13.59 6.73
N PHE A 55 5.24 -14.69 6.31
CA PHE A 55 3.99 -14.65 5.57
C PHE A 55 2.86 -13.93 6.33
N SER A 56 2.75 -14.13 7.65
CA SER A 56 1.69 -13.53 8.48
C SER A 56 1.76 -12.01 8.52
N ASP A 57 2.93 -11.41 8.29
CA ASP A 57 3.07 -9.95 8.20
C ASP A 57 2.26 -9.36 7.04
N ASN A 58 2.17 -10.09 5.92
CA ASN A 58 1.31 -9.70 4.80
C ASN A 58 -0.15 -9.61 5.25
N LEU A 59 -0.64 -10.62 5.97
CA LEU A 59 -2.02 -10.64 6.44
C LEU A 59 -2.28 -9.49 7.43
N ARG A 60 -1.31 -9.20 8.30
CA ARG A 60 -1.39 -8.12 9.27
C ARG A 60 -1.48 -6.76 8.60
N ILE A 61 -0.63 -6.45 7.62
CA ILE A 61 -0.73 -5.15 6.94
C ILE A 61 -1.99 -5.04 6.07
N LEU A 62 -2.41 -6.15 5.45
CA LEU A 62 -3.63 -6.18 4.63
C LEU A 62 -4.90 -6.03 5.46
N SER A 63 -4.87 -6.30 6.78
CA SER A 63 -6.03 -6.09 7.64
C SER A 63 -6.45 -4.62 7.70
N LEU A 64 -5.55 -3.67 7.42
CA LEU A 64 -5.87 -2.24 7.33
C LEU A 64 -6.91 -1.91 6.26
N TYR A 65 -7.07 -2.75 5.23
CA TYR A 65 -8.13 -2.54 4.22
C TYR A 65 -9.52 -2.94 4.71
N HIS A 66 -9.63 -3.61 5.85
CA HIS A 66 -10.91 -3.92 6.48
C HIS A 66 -11.48 -2.72 7.25
N THR A 67 -10.62 -1.77 7.60
CA THR A 67 -10.90 -0.70 8.56
C THR A 67 -10.60 0.67 7.94
N GLY A 68 -11.65 1.36 7.47
CA GLY A 68 -11.56 2.73 6.97
C GLY A 68 -11.79 2.87 5.47
N ASP A 69 -11.36 4.01 4.91
CA ASP A 69 -11.50 4.31 3.48
C ASP A 69 -10.38 3.66 2.67
N LYS A 70 -10.63 2.39 2.28
CA LYS A 70 -9.71 1.57 1.48
C LYS A 70 -9.26 2.21 0.17
N HIS A 71 -10.07 3.08 -0.43
CA HIS A 71 -9.75 3.73 -1.71
C HIS A 71 -8.73 4.87 -1.56
N ARG A 72 -8.46 5.28 -0.32
CA ARG A 72 -7.43 6.27 0.04
C ARG A 72 -6.25 5.63 0.77
N LEU A 73 -6.12 4.31 0.75
CA LEU A 73 -5.07 3.58 1.45
C LEU A 73 -4.15 2.83 0.48
N ILE A 74 -2.84 2.96 0.71
CA ILE A 74 -1.80 2.14 0.07
C ILE A 74 -0.95 1.51 1.18
N ALA A 75 -1.37 0.34 1.62
CA ALA A 75 -0.69 -0.50 2.61
C ALA A 75 -0.18 -1.82 2.00
N PHE A 76 1.11 -2.12 2.16
CA PHE A 76 1.74 -3.40 1.74
C PHE A 76 3.13 -3.58 2.38
N CYS A 77 3.65 -4.81 2.35
CA CYS A 77 5.00 -5.14 2.80
C CYS A 77 6.07 -5.08 1.69
N MET A 78 7.28 -4.72 2.07
CA MET A 78 8.53 -4.89 1.35
C MET A 78 9.11 -6.29 1.59
N GLY A 79 10.16 -6.62 0.85
CA GLY A 79 10.88 -7.89 0.99
C GLY A 79 10.31 -8.99 0.09
N ALA A 80 11.05 -10.08 -0.05
CA ALA A 80 10.63 -11.24 -0.83
C ALA A 80 9.31 -11.84 -0.29
N GLU A 81 9.19 -11.92 1.04
CA GLU A 81 7.95 -12.36 1.70
C GLU A 81 6.78 -11.39 1.49
N GLY A 82 7.05 -10.11 1.23
CA GLY A 82 6.04 -9.06 1.10
C GLY A 82 5.36 -8.97 -0.27
N VAL A 83 5.84 -9.71 -1.27
CA VAL A 83 5.36 -9.65 -2.66
C VAL A 83 3.84 -9.84 -2.73
N LEU A 84 3.28 -10.76 -1.96
CA LEU A 84 1.84 -11.07 -1.97
C LEU A 84 0.98 -9.85 -1.59
N SER A 85 1.34 -9.14 -0.52
CA SER A 85 0.58 -7.96 -0.08
C SER A 85 0.54 -6.83 -1.11
N ARG A 86 1.57 -6.69 -1.95
CA ARG A 86 1.59 -5.69 -3.03
C ARG A 86 0.49 -5.93 -4.06
N PHE A 87 0.18 -7.19 -4.35
CA PHE A 87 -0.88 -7.54 -5.30
C PHE A 87 -2.25 -7.50 -4.65
N LEU A 88 -2.39 -8.10 -3.47
CA LEU A 88 -3.67 -8.16 -2.78
C LEU A 88 -4.17 -6.77 -2.34
N SER A 89 -3.28 -5.84 -2.03
CA SER A 89 -3.67 -4.45 -1.70
C SER A 89 -4.58 -3.81 -2.74
N VAL A 90 -4.26 -3.96 -4.04
CA VAL A 90 -5.08 -3.43 -5.14
C VAL A 90 -6.42 -4.14 -5.22
N MET A 91 -6.44 -5.46 -5.05
CA MET A 91 -7.70 -6.23 -5.02
C MET A 91 -8.59 -5.82 -3.84
N LEU A 92 -7.99 -5.45 -2.71
CA LEU A 92 -8.68 -5.00 -1.51
C LEU A 92 -9.11 -3.53 -1.58
N GLY A 93 -8.70 -2.77 -2.60
CA GLY A 93 -9.22 -1.44 -2.89
C GLY A 93 -8.18 -0.32 -2.96
N ALA A 94 -6.89 -0.62 -2.78
CA ALA A 94 -5.84 0.39 -2.94
C ALA A 94 -5.95 1.08 -4.31
N PRO A 95 -5.76 2.41 -4.38
CA PRO A 95 -5.97 3.16 -5.62
C PRO A 95 -4.96 2.81 -6.71
N PHE A 96 -3.77 2.37 -6.34
CA PHE A 96 -2.72 1.91 -7.26
C PHE A 96 -1.65 1.10 -6.51
N MET A 97 -0.82 0.37 -7.27
CA MET A 97 0.39 -0.29 -6.77
C MET A 97 1.65 0.28 -7.41
N TYR A 98 2.77 0.10 -6.72
CA TYR A 98 4.09 0.44 -7.24
C TYR A 98 4.68 -0.76 -7.98
N VAL A 99 5.13 -0.53 -9.21
CA VAL A 99 5.78 -1.51 -10.08
C VAL A 99 7.09 -0.95 -10.60
N SER A 100 8.00 -1.82 -11.02
CA SER A 100 9.28 -1.45 -11.61
C SER A 100 9.24 -1.48 -13.14
N LEU A 101 10.13 -0.71 -13.77
CA LEU A 101 10.47 -0.96 -15.17
C LEU A 101 11.25 -2.28 -15.27
N PRO A 102 11.19 -3.00 -16.42
CA PRO A 102 11.93 -4.24 -16.60
C PRO A 102 13.43 -4.07 -16.26
N GLY A 103 13.92 -4.88 -15.33
CA GLY A 103 15.32 -4.83 -14.88
C GLY A 103 15.71 -3.69 -13.93
N ALA A 104 14.75 -2.87 -13.48
CA ALA A 104 15.02 -1.70 -12.63
C ALA A 104 14.12 -1.62 -11.38
N PRO A 105 14.14 -2.61 -10.47
CA PRO A 105 13.40 -2.54 -9.21
C PRO A 105 13.98 -1.48 -8.26
N THR A 106 13.11 -0.70 -7.60
CA THR A 106 13.51 0.31 -6.60
C THR A 106 13.32 -0.17 -5.16
N ALA A 107 12.66 -1.31 -4.96
CA ALA A 107 12.48 -1.94 -3.65
C ALA A 107 12.52 -3.47 -3.74
N PRO A 108 12.98 -4.18 -2.69
CA PRO A 108 12.93 -5.64 -2.63
C PRO A 108 11.49 -6.18 -2.80
N GLY A 109 11.36 -7.22 -3.63
CA GLY A 109 10.09 -7.87 -3.93
C GLY A 109 9.14 -7.02 -4.79
N GLN A 110 9.62 -5.95 -5.44
CA GLN A 110 8.79 -5.13 -6.32
C GLN A 110 8.62 -5.81 -7.68
N PRO A 111 7.38 -6.08 -8.11
CA PRO A 111 7.13 -6.68 -9.42
C PRO A 111 7.38 -5.67 -10.55
N SER A 112 7.85 -6.17 -11.70
CA SER A 112 7.89 -5.40 -12.93
C SER A 112 6.49 -5.09 -13.45
N ILE A 113 6.38 -4.07 -14.30
CA ILE A 113 5.13 -3.72 -14.99
C ILE A 113 4.55 -4.90 -15.77
N THR A 114 5.40 -5.75 -16.36
CA THR A 114 4.95 -6.92 -17.14
C THR A 114 4.37 -7.98 -16.23
N GLU A 115 5.06 -8.31 -15.13
CA GLU A 115 4.58 -9.28 -14.13
C GLU A 115 3.27 -8.81 -13.48
N ALA A 116 3.19 -7.53 -13.12
CA ALA A 116 1.99 -6.97 -12.52
C ALA A 116 0.80 -6.98 -13.47
N LYS A 117 1.00 -6.62 -14.75
CA LYS A 117 -0.07 -6.70 -15.76
C LYS A 117 -0.56 -8.12 -15.96
N GLU A 118 0.35 -9.09 -16.02
CA GLU A 118 -0.04 -10.49 -16.20
C GLU A 118 -0.81 -11.03 -15.00
N LEU A 119 -0.36 -10.73 -13.78
CA LEU A 119 -1.07 -11.18 -12.58
C LEU A 119 -2.46 -10.54 -12.48
N ILE A 120 -2.56 -9.22 -12.70
CA ILE A 120 -3.87 -8.53 -12.71
C ILE A 120 -4.76 -9.14 -13.79
N ARG A 121 -4.24 -9.42 -14.98
CA ARG A 121 -5.00 -10.09 -16.06
C ARG A 121 -5.58 -11.41 -15.58
N ILE A 122 -4.76 -12.27 -14.98
CA ILE A 122 -5.17 -13.59 -14.45
C ILE A 122 -6.23 -13.45 -13.35
N LEU A 123 -6.06 -12.49 -12.43
CA LEU A 123 -6.96 -12.30 -11.31
C LEU A 123 -8.30 -11.69 -11.75
N SER A 124 -8.27 -10.74 -12.69
CA SER A 124 -9.46 -10.07 -13.22
C SER A 124 -10.27 -10.95 -14.17
N SER A 125 -9.64 -11.80 -14.99
CA SER A 125 -10.37 -12.75 -15.84
C SER A 125 -11.12 -13.82 -15.03
N ASN A 126 -10.68 -14.09 -13.80
CA ASN A 126 -11.41 -14.94 -12.86
C ASN A 126 -12.48 -14.19 -12.05
N TYR A 127 -12.41 -12.86 -11.95
CA TYR A 127 -13.34 -12.03 -11.16
C TYR A 127 -14.50 -11.42 -11.97
N TYR A 128 -14.29 -11.12 -13.26
CA TYR A 128 -15.32 -10.56 -14.17
C TYR A 128 -15.87 -11.57 -15.18
N GLY A 129 -15.39 -12.82 -15.14
CA GLY A 129 -15.88 -13.94 -15.96
C GLY A 129 -17.02 -14.74 -15.34
N ARG A 130 -17.69 -14.20 -14.30
CA ARG A 130 -18.92 -14.75 -13.70
C ARG A 130 -19.98 -13.68 -13.57
#